data_AF-A0A534ZD93-F1
#
_entry.id   AF-A0A534ZD93-F1
#
_cell.length_a   1.000
_cell.length_b   1.000
_cell.length_c   1.000
_cell.angle_alpha   90.00
_cell.angle_beta   90.00
_cell.angle_gamma   90.00
#
_symmetry.space_group_name_H-M   'P 1'
#
loop_
_entity.id
_entity.type
_entity.pdbx_description
1 polymer ?
#
loop_
_entity_poly.entity_id
_entity_poly.type
_entity_poly.pdbx_seq_one_letter_code
_entity_poly.pdbx_strand_id
1 'polypeptide(L)' 'MLITISGLPGSGKTTVARLVAQALGLEHVYAGDLFRRQAEAAGLTLEEYARRAETDHSIDRRL' A
#
# COMPACT_ATOMS: atom_id res chain seq x y z
N MET A 1 -0.54 -9.62 14.32
CA MET A 1 0.04 -8.28 14.57
C MET A 1 0.10 -7.54 13.25
N LEU A 2 -0.33 -6.26 13.21
CA LEU A 2 -0.30 -5.43 11.99
C LEU A 2 0.59 -4.21 12.27
N ILE A 3 1.56 -3.96 11.39
CA ILE A 3 2.50 -2.84 11.52
C ILE A 3 2.47 -2.05 10.21
N THR A 4 2.07 -0.78 10.29
CA THR A 4 2.11 0.17 9.19
C THR A 4 3.30 1.11 9.32
N ILE A 5 4.10 1.22 8.26
CA ILE A 5 5.28 2.10 8.20
C ILE A 5 5.06 3.12 7.08
N SER A 6 4.97 4.40 7.47
CA SER A 6 4.80 5.54 6.56
C SER A 6 6.05 6.42 6.54
N GLY A 7 6.16 7.28 5.53
CA GLY A 7 7.29 8.20 5.38
C GLY A 7 7.40 8.78 3.97
N LEU A 8 8.16 9.87 3.85
CA LEU A 8 8.38 10.58 2.59
C LEU A 8 8.95 9.65 1.49
N PRO A 9 8.78 10.00 0.19
CA PRO A 9 9.53 9.35 -0.88
C PRO A 9 11.04 9.36 -0.59
N GLY A 10 11.72 8.24 -0.82
CA GLY A 10 13.17 8.12 -0.56
C GLY A 10 13.59 7.92 0.91
N SER A 11 12.67 7.96 1.89
CA SER A 11 13.03 7.85 3.32
C SER A 11 13.46 6.45 3.81
N GLY A 12 13.53 5.45 2.91
CA GLY A 12 13.91 4.07 3.27
C GLY A 12 12.80 3.23 3.92
N LYS A 13 11.55 3.72 3.99
CA LYS A 13 10.42 3.01 4.62
C LYS A 13 10.22 1.56 4.14
N THR A 14 10.35 1.30 2.84
CA THR A 14 10.24 -0.06 2.28
C THR A 14 11.36 -0.96 2.77
N THR A 15 12.59 -0.43 2.87
CA THR A 15 13.74 -1.16 3.41
C THR A 15 13.51 -1.53 4.88
N VAL A 16 13.06 -0.56 5.69
CA VAL A 16 12.76 -0.80 7.11
C VAL A 16 11.62 -1.80 7.26
N ALA A 17 10.54 -1.67 6.50
CA ALA A 17 9.41 -2.59 6.57
C ALA A 17 9.80 -4.04 6.27
N ARG A 18 10.66 -4.27 5.27
CA ARG A 18 11.18 -5.60 4.96
C ARG A 18 12.06 -6.17 6.07
N LEU A 19 12.91 -5.34 6.68
CA LEU A 19 13.78 -5.76 7.79
C LEU A 19 12.97 -6.11 9.05
N VAL A 20 11.97 -5.29 9.39
CA VAL A 20 11.07 -5.54 10.52
C VAL A 20 10.27 -6.82 10.29
N ALA A 21 9.73 -7.02 9.09
CA ALA A 21 8.99 -8.24 8.75
C ALA A 21 9.88 -9.48 8.89
N GLN A 22 11.11 -9.44 8.38
CA GLN A 22 12.06 -10.55 8.50
C GLN A 22 12.43 -10.85 9.96
N ALA A 23 12.72 -9.81 10.75
CA ALA A 23 13.11 -9.95 12.16
C ALA A 23 11.98 -10.53 13.03
N LEU A 24 10.72 -10.24 12.68
CA LEU A 24 9.54 -10.68 13.44
C LEU A 24 8.85 -11.91 12.83
N GLY A 25 9.36 -12.45 11.72
CA GLY A 25 8.73 -13.56 10.99
C GLY A 25 7.34 -13.21 10.45
N LEU A 26 7.12 -11.94 10.08
CA LEU A 26 5.86 -11.46 9.51
C LEU A 26 5.89 -11.44 7.98
N GLU A 27 4.72 -11.49 7.37
CA GLU A 27 4.56 -11.20 5.95
C GLU A 27 4.77 -9.70 5.68
N HIS A 28 5.53 -9.39 4.62
CA HIS A 28 5.71 -8.02 4.17
C HIS A 28 4.70 -7.68 3.08
N VAL A 29 3.73 -6.82 3.42
CA VAL A 29 2.73 -6.32 2.48
C VAL A 29 3.15 -4.94 1.97
N TYR A 30 3.25 -4.80 0.64
CA TYR A 30 3.53 -3.51 0.01
C TYR A 30 2.23 -2.89 -0.51
N ALA A 31 1.74 -1.86 0.19
CA ALA A 31 0.48 -1.19 -0.12
C ALA A 31 0.39 -0.67 -1.56
N GLY A 32 1.51 -0.21 -2.14
CA GLY A 32 1.54 0.28 -3.51
C GLY A 32 1.20 -0.79 -4.56
N ASP A 33 1.59 -2.05 -4.33
CA ASP A 33 1.25 -3.15 -5.24
C ASP A 33 -0.22 -3.55 -5.10
N LEU A 34 -0.74 -3.58 -3.87
CA LEU A 34 -2.15 -3.83 -3.59
C LEU A 34 -3.05 -2.80 -4.29
N PHE A 35 -2.69 -1.52 -4.17
CA PHE A 35 -3.42 -0.43 -4.80
C PHE A 35 -3.39 -0.51 -6.34
N ARG A 36 -2.24 -0.88 -6.91
CA ARG A 36 -2.11 -1.11 -8.37
C ARG A 36 -2.98 -2.27 -8.86
N ARG A 37 -3.02 -3.40 -8.14
CA ARG A 37 -3.89 -4.55 -8.48
C ARG A 37 -5.37 -4.19 -8.40
N GLN A 38 -5.78 -3.38 -7.41
CA GLN A 38 -7.17 -2.92 -7.31
C GLN A 38 -7.54 -1.97 -8.46
N ALA A 39 -6.63 -1.09 -8.89
CA ALA A 39 -6.84 -0.24 -10.05
C ALA A 39 -7.05 -1.06 -11.33
N GLU A 40 -6.19 -2.06 -11.56
CA GLU A 40 -6.31 -3.01 -12.69
C GLU A 40 -7.65 -3.76 -12.65
N ALA A 41 -8.05 -4.28 -11.49
CA ALA A 41 -9.33 -4.96 -11.31
C ALA A 41 -10.55 -4.05 -11.54
N ALA A 42 -10.41 -2.75 -11.31
CA ALA A 42 -11.43 -1.75 -11.59
C ALA A 42 -11.41 -1.25 -13.06
N GLY A 43 -10.46 -1.71 -13.87
CA GLY A 43 -10.28 -1.23 -15.25
C GLY A 43 -9.83 0.22 -15.33
N LEU A 44 -9.13 0.72 -14.31
CA LEU A 44 -8.69 2.10 -14.19
C LEU A 44 -7.16 2.18 -14.18
N THR A 45 -6.62 3.29 -14.66
CA THR A 45 -5.20 3.61 -14.43
C THR A 45 -4.95 3.87 -12.93
N LEU A 46 -3.69 3.75 -12.50
CA LEU A 46 -3.31 4.05 -11.13
C LEU A 46 -3.69 5.49 -10.71
N GLU A 47 -3.51 6.46 -11.60
CA GLU A 47 -3.88 7.86 -11.34
C GLU A 47 -5.38 8.08 -11.24
N GLU A 48 -6.18 7.44 -12.10
CA GLU A 48 -7.64 7.51 -12.01
C GLU A 48 -8.16 6.85 -10.74
N TYR A 49 -7.57 5.71 -10.36
CA TYR A 49 -7.93 5.02 -9.13
C TYR A 49 -7.53 5.83 -7.89
N ALA A 50 -6.36 6.48 -7.90
CA ALA A 50 -5.92 7.39 -6.84
C ALA A 50 -6.87 8.59 -6.69
N ARG A 51 -7.25 9.26 -7.80
CA ARG A 51 -8.25 10.34 -7.77
C ARG A 51 -9.59 9.87 -7.23
N ARG A 52 -10.01 8.66 -7.58
CA ARG A 52 -11.26 8.07 -7.06
C ARG A 52 -11.19 7.84 -5.54
N ALA A 53 -10.05 7.39 -5.02
CA ALA A 53 -9.86 7.16 -3.58
C ALA A 53 -9.97 8.43 -2.74
N GLU A 54 -9.68 9.61 -3.30
CA GLU A 54 -9.84 10.90 -2.61
C GLU A 54 -11.28 11.19 -2.19
N THR A 55 -12.27 10.63 -2.90
CA THR A 55 -13.71 10.87 -2.65
C THR A 55 -14.46 9.61 -2.21
N ASP A 56 -13.95 8.42 -2.55
CA ASP A 56 -14.53 7.14 -2.18
C ASP A 56 -13.68 6.42 -1.13
N HIS A 57 -13.94 6.75 0.14
CA HIS A 57 -13.29 6.11 1.29
C HIS A 57 -13.55 4.60 1.41
N SER A 58 -14.43 4.01 0.59
CA SER A 58 -14.57 2.55 0.54
C SER A 58 -13.34 1.88 -0.05
N ILE A 59 -12.53 2.60 -0.83
CA ILE A 59 -11.28 2.10 -1.41
C ILE A 59 -10.26 1.80 -0.31
N ASP A 60 -9.97 2.76 0.57
CA ASP A 60 -9.04 2.55 1.69
C ASP A 60 -9.54 1.50 2.68
N ARG A 61 -10.85 1.39 2.88
CA ARG A 61 -11.45 0.38 3.77
C ARG A 61 -11.34 -1.06 3.25
N ARG A 62 -11.01 -1.25 1.97
CA ARG A 62 -10.84 -2.57 1.34
C ARG A 62 -9.38 -3.02 1.24
N LEU A 63 -8.42 -2.15 1.57
CA LEU A 63 -6.99 -2.48 1.66
C LEU A 63 -6.70 -3.27 2.95
#